data_AF-A0A2V3HXY9-F1
#
_entry.id   AF-A0A2V3HXY9-F1
#
_cell.length_a   1.000
_cell.length_b   1.000
_cell.length_c   1.000
_cell.angle_alpha   90.00
_cell.angle_beta   90.00
_cell.angle_gamma   90.00
#
_symmetry.space_group_name_H-M   'P 1'
#
loop_
_entity.id
_entity.type
_entity.pdbx_description
1 polymer ?
#
loop_
_entity_poly.entity_id
_entity_poly.type
_entity_poly.pdbx_seq_one_letter_code
_entity_poly.pdbx_strand_id
1 'polypeptide(L)'
;MNASTGMVYAIIGDPNVDEDPNESVFLKEALHRSFLLGFGKVGFTFLLGIFLPLFLATGLVRDEMERGTMHYLLGKPIARAEVLTYRLLGYVTLTWPYVTGLVVISAIVSGLLAPSDGFYRWQDLTIWLGVLVASWMVLLAYGSIFCVCGLVSPKYGVFIAIGLGVWEFLMAMLSLVDPTFPLTYLSISHWGIEIINCAALLAYPDLIWMIQVSEFYGFGADIALQVFWSPPSAVKGSPLGSLVVSLFVLTLYTVFALFIGQAMFKRRELD
;
A
#
# COMPACT_ATOMS: atom_id res chain seq x y z
N MET A 1 -32.84 23.11 -28.26
CA MET A 1 -31.59 23.68 -28.79
C MET A 1 -31.93 24.93 -29.58
N ASN A 2 -31.37 26.10 -29.27
CA ASN A 2 -31.62 27.30 -30.07
C ASN A 2 -30.69 27.30 -31.31
N ALA A 3 -31.25 27.27 -32.51
CA ALA A 3 -30.52 27.08 -33.77
C ALA A 3 -29.56 28.23 -34.12
N SER A 4 -29.65 29.37 -33.44
CA SER A 4 -28.80 30.55 -33.69
C SER A 4 -27.67 30.74 -32.68
N THR A 5 -27.72 30.11 -31.49
CA THR A 5 -26.72 30.33 -30.42
C THR A 5 -26.07 29.04 -29.90
N GLY A 6 -26.55 27.85 -30.28
CA GLY A 6 -25.97 26.57 -29.85
C GLY A 6 -26.12 26.27 -28.35
N MET A 7 -26.72 27.18 -27.56
CA MET A 7 -26.91 27.03 -26.13
C MET A 7 -28.11 26.13 -25.83
N VAL A 8 -27.88 25.11 -25.01
CA VAL A 8 -28.91 24.18 -24.50
C VAL A 8 -29.43 24.75 -23.18
N TYR A 9 -30.69 25.21 -23.17
CA TYR A 9 -31.32 25.83 -21.99
C TYR A 9 -32.08 24.81 -21.11
N ALA A 10 -32.42 23.64 -21.64
CA ALA A 10 -33.08 22.56 -20.92
C ALA A 10 -32.86 21.24 -21.66
N ILE A 11 -32.58 20.18 -20.90
CA ILE A 11 -32.61 18.79 -21.34
C ILE A 11 -34.00 18.29 -20.93
N ILE A 12 -34.83 17.94 -21.91
CA ILE A 12 -36.18 17.42 -21.70
C ILE A 12 -36.04 15.91 -21.83
N GLY A 13 -36.19 15.17 -20.73
CA GLY A 13 -36.14 13.71 -20.73
C GLY A 13 -37.30 13.11 -21.51
N ASP A 14 -37.06 12.02 -22.22
CA ASP A 14 -38.09 11.28 -22.94
C ASP A 14 -38.93 10.48 -21.93
N PRO A 15 -40.25 10.75 -21.79
CA PRO A 15 -41.11 10.07 -20.82
C PRO A 15 -41.28 8.55 -21.06
N ASN A 16 -40.82 8.02 -22.20
CA ASN A 16 -40.85 6.59 -22.51
C ASN A 16 -39.51 5.87 -22.26
N VAL A 17 -38.50 6.57 -21.76
CA VAL A 17 -37.19 6.02 -21.43
C VAL A 17 -36.93 6.29 -19.95
N ASP A 18 -36.60 5.23 -19.21
CA ASP A 18 -36.06 5.38 -17.86
C ASP A 18 -34.62 5.93 -17.99
N GLU A 19 -34.49 7.25 -17.87
CA GLU A 19 -33.21 7.96 -17.93
C GLU A 19 -32.48 7.96 -16.58
N ASP A 20 -33.11 7.43 -15.53
CA ASP A 20 -32.48 7.32 -14.23
C ASP A 20 -31.41 6.21 -14.25
N PRO A 21 -30.22 6.46 -13.68
CA PRO A 21 -29.19 5.43 -13.56
C PRO A 21 -29.75 4.23 -12.80
N ASN A 22 -29.54 3.02 -13.33
CA ASN A 22 -29.93 1.81 -12.61
C ASN A 22 -29.11 1.68 -11.32
N GLU A 23 -29.71 2.12 -10.21
CA GLU A 23 -29.12 2.17 -8.87
C GLU A 23 -28.51 0.82 -8.48
N SER A 24 -29.17 -0.29 -8.82
CA SER A 24 -28.70 -1.62 -8.44
C SER A 24 -27.41 -2.04 -9.16
N VAL A 25 -27.20 -1.58 -10.39
CA VAL A 25 -25.97 -1.85 -11.15
C VAL A 25 -24.86 -0.95 -10.65
N PHE A 26 -25.16 0.33 -10.43
CA PHE A 26 -24.23 1.30 -9.88
C PHE A 26 -23.72 0.88 -8.50
N LEU A 27 -24.61 0.46 -7.60
CA LEU A 27 -24.26 0.05 -6.26
C LEU A 27 -23.35 -1.19 -6.26
N LYS A 28 -23.63 -2.18 -7.11
CA LYS A 28 -22.77 -3.38 -7.24
C LYS A 28 -21.36 -3.02 -7.73
N GLU A 29 -21.28 -2.14 -8.71
CA GLU A 29 -20.02 -1.67 -9.27
C GLU A 29 -19.21 -0.87 -8.24
N ALA A 30 -19.86 0.08 -7.57
CA ALA A 30 -19.27 0.89 -6.51
C ALA A 30 -18.76 0.04 -5.35
N LEU A 31 -19.56 -0.93 -4.89
CA LEU A 31 -19.17 -1.86 -3.85
C LEU A 31 -17.96 -2.71 -4.26
N HIS A 32 -17.95 -3.26 -5.48
CA HIS A 32 -16.83 -4.04 -5.98
C HIS A 32 -15.53 -3.25 -6.03
N ARG A 33 -15.55 -2.02 -6.58
CA ARG A 33 -14.38 -1.14 -6.63
C ARG A 33 -13.91 -0.71 -5.24
N SER A 34 -14.85 -0.40 -4.33
CA SER A 34 -14.53 -0.06 -2.94
C SER A 34 -13.91 -1.24 -2.19
N PHE A 35 -14.37 -2.47 -2.46
CA PHE A 35 -13.81 -3.70 -1.90
C PHE A 35 -12.36 -3.90 -2.37
N LEU A 36 -12.08 -3.76 -3.67
CA LEU A 36 -10.73 -3.87 -4.21
C LEU A 36 -9.77 -2.87 -3.55
N LEU A 37 -10.20 -1.62 -3.41
CA LEU A 37 -9.41 -0.56 -2.77
C LEU A 37 -9.21 -0.82 -1.27
N GLY A 38 -10.28 -1.11 -0.54
CA GLY A 38 -10.24 -1.37 0.90
C GLY A 38 -9.41 -2.60 1.23
N PHE A 39 -9.61 -3.70 0.50
CA PHE A 39 -8.85 -4.93 0.72
C PHE A 39 -7.37 -4.78 0.37
N GLY A 40 -7.04 -4.08 -0.72
CA GLY A 40 -5.66 -3.75 -1.07
C GLY A 40 -4.97 -2.88 -0.01
N LYS A 41 -5.61 -1.80 0.41
CA LYS A 41 -5.03 -0.84 1.38
C LYS A 41 -4.94 -1.41 2.78
N VAL A 42 -6.05 -1.93 3.31
CA VAL A 42 -6.14 -2.39 4.70
C VAL A 42 -5.56 -3.79 4.86
N GLY A 43 -5.85 -4.71 3.94
CA GLY A 43 -5.38 -6.09 4.02
C GLY A 43 -3.88 -6.20 3.74
N PHE A 44 -3.47 -5.77 2.54
CA PHE A 44 -2.10 -6.01 2.08
C PHE A 44 -1.10 -4.96 2.58
N THR A 45 -1.37 -3.67 2.36
CA THR A 45 -0.41 -2.62 2.74
C THR A 45 -0.36 -2.40 4.25
N PHE A 46 -1.52 -2.40 4.91
CA PHE A 46 -1.59 -2.09 6.34
C PHE A 46 -1.35 -3.31 7.23
N LEU A 47 -2.24 -4.32 7.18
CA LEU A 47 -2.13 -5.48 8.07
C LEU A 47 -0.91 -6.34 7.72
N LEU A 48 -0.83 -6.86 6.50
CA LEU A 48 0.29 -7.70 6.10
C LEU A 48 1.59 -6.90 6.04
N GLY A 49 1.55 -5.67 5.54
CA GLY A 49 2.71 -4.80 5.44
C GLY A 49 3.38 -4.51 6.78
N ILE A 50 2.63 -4.27 7.86
CA ILE A 50 3.20 -3.95 9.17
C ILE A 50 3.51 -5.23 9.98
N PHE A 51 2.52 -6.12 10.14
CA PHE A 51 2.64 -7.24 11.09
C PHE A 51 3.58 -8.33 10.60
N LEU A 52 3.61 -8.62 9.31
CA LEU A 52 4.44 -9.69 8.77
C LEU A 52 5.95 -9.40 8.97
N PRO A 53 6.50 -8.23 8.61
CA PRO A 53 7.86 -7.86 8.97
C PRO A 53 8.07 -7.71 10.47
N LEU A 54 7.09 -7.19 11.23
CA LEU A 54 7.25 -7.05 12.68
C LEU A 54 7.53 -8.40 13.34
N PHE A 55 6.80 -9.47 12.99
CA PHE A 55 7.02 -10.80 13.58
C PHE A 55 8.21 -11.55 12.97
N LEU A 56 8.37 -11.54 11.64
CA LEU A 56 9.46 -12.27 10.98
C LEU A 56 10.83 -11.64 11.25
N ALA A 57 10.95 -10.31 11.14
CA ALA A 57 12.24 -9.64 11.33
C ALA A 57 12.67 -9.66 12.80
N THR A 58 11.74 -9.54 13.75
CA THR A 58 12.08 -9.64 15.19
C THR A 58 12.39 -11.09 15.59
N GLY A 59 11.70 -12.08 15.04
CA GLY A 59 11.99 -13.50 15.28
C GLY A 59 13.38 -13.92 14.79
N LEU A 60 13.74 -13.53 13.56
CA LEU A 60 15.07 -13.79 12.98
C LEU A 60 16.21 -13.18 13.81
N VAL A 61 16.01 -11.97 14.33
CA VAL A 61 17.02 -11.29 15.16
C VAL A 61 17.13 -11.93 16.55
N ARG A 62 16.01 -12.34 17.14
CA ARG A 62 15.96 -12.93 18.48
C ARG A 62 16.68 -14.29 18.55
N ASP A 63 16.44 -15.18 17.59
CA ASP A 63 16.99 -16.54 17.62
C ASP A 63 18.51 -16.60 17.49
N GLU A 64 19.13 -15.68 16.72
CA GLU A 64 20.59 -15.60 16.61
C GLU A 64 21.24 -14.93 17.82
N MET A 65 20.51 -14.05 18.51
CA MET A 65 20.97 -13.38 19.72
C MET A 65 20.91 -14.30 20.95
N GLU A 66 19.84 -15.09 21.08
CA GLU A 66 19.72 -16.10 22.14
C GLU A 66 20.77 -17.22 22.00
N ARG A 67 21.20 -17.54 20.77
CA ARG A 67 22.18 -18.61 20.51
C ARG A 67 23.65 -18.20 20.68
N GLY A 68 23.97 -16.93 20.88
CA GLY A 68 25.35 -16.45 21.05
C GLY A 68 26.27 -16.72 19.84
N THR A 69 25.73 -17.13 18.69
CA THR A 69 26.48 -17.53 17.49
C THR A 69 27.09 -16.35 16.74
N MET A 70 26.76 -15.12 17.14
CA MET A 70 27.31 -13.89 16.56
C MET A 70 28.84 -13.83 16.70
N HIS A 71 29.41 -14.32 17.81
CA HIS A 71 30.86 -14.36 18.01
C HIS A 71 31.60 -15.26 17.02
N TYR A 72 30.96 -16.35 16.56
CA TYR A 72 31.56 -17.28 15.59
C TYR A 72 31.47 -16.78 14.14
N LEU A 73 30.43 -16.00 13.81
CA LEU A 73 30.27 -15.40 12.48
C LEU A 73 31.12 -14.13 12.30
N LEU A 74 31.41 -13.41 13.39
CA LEU A 74 32.26 -12.22 13.39
C LEU A 74 33.78 -12.51 13.29
N GLY A 75 34.19 -13.79 13.42
CA GLY A 75 35.60 -14.20 13.39
C GLY A 75 36.21 -14.33 11.99
N LYS A 76 35.38 -14.35 10.92
CA LYS A 76 35.87 -14.29 9.54
C LYS A 76 35.80 -12.85 9.02
N PRO A 77 36.74 -12.42 8.17
CA PRO A 77 36.68 -11.12 7.51
C PRO A 77 35.65 -11.17 6.37
N ILE A 78 34.38 -11.39 6.72
CA ILE A 78 33.24 -11.12 5.87
C ILE A 78 32.82 -9.69 6.23
N ALA A 79 32.59 -8.84 5.23
CA ALA A 79 32.12 -7.49 5.49
C ALA A 79 30.76 -7.59 6.21
N ARG A 80 30.66 -7.10 7.45
CA ARG A 80 29.47 -7.23 8.30
C ARG A 80 28.19 -6.65 7.65
N ALA A 81 28.35 -5.74 6.68
CA ALA A 81 27.31 -5.26 5.79
C ALA A 81 26.66 -6.38 4.95
N GLU A 82 27.44 -7.33 4.45
CA GLU A 82 26.95 -8.47 3.68
C GLU A 82 26.04 -9.37 4.53
N VAL A 83 26.35 -9.55 5.82
CA VAL A 83 25.50 -10.33 6.74
C VAL A 83 24.12 -9.70 6.89
N LEU A 84 24.04 -8.37 7.04
CA LEU A 84 22.76 -7.65 7.09
C LEU A 84 21.99 -7.80 5.78
N THR A 85 22.67 -7.64 4.65
CA THR A 85 22.06 -7.80 3.32
C THR A 85 21.56 -9.22 3.08
N TYR A 86 22.32 -10.25 3.47
CA TYR A 86 21.88 -11.65 3.36
C TYR A 86 20.65 -11.96 4.22
N ARG A 87 20.54 -11.35 5.41
CA ARG A 87 19.34 -11.48 6.25
C ARG A 87 18.13 -10.82 5.61
N LEU A 88 18.27 -9.59 5.11
CA LEU A 88 17.19 -8.89 4.42
C LEU A 88 16.78 -9.66 3.16
N LEU A 89 17.74 -10.21 2.42
CA LEU A 89 17.48 -11.02 1.24
C LEU A 89 16.74 -12.31 1.59
N GLY A 90 17.15 -13.00 2.66
CA GLY A 90 16.42 -14.16 3.19
C GLY A 90 14.97 -13.83 3.56
N TYR A 91 14.75 -12.71 4.26
CA TYR A 91 13.41 -12.20 4.54
C TYR A 91 12.61 -11.94 3.26
N VAL A 92 13.17 -11.19 2.31
CA VAL A 92 12.51 -10.85 1.03
C VAL A 92 12.16 -12.11 0.23
N THR A 93 13.06 -13.09 0.18
CA THR A 93 12.82 -14.36 -0.54
C THR A 93 11.65 -15.17 0.04
N LEU A 94 11.30 -14.99 1.30
CA LEU A 94 10.12 -15.63 1.90
C LEU A 94 8.86 -14.78 1.74
N THR A 95 8.97 -13.47 1.98
CA THR A 95 7.80 -12.59 2.05
C THR A 95 7.24 -12.22 0.69
N TRP A 96 8.10 -11.97 -0.30
CA TRP A 96 7.64 -11.60 -1.64
C TRP A 96 6.85 -12.71 -2.32
N PRO A 97 7.32 -13.98 -2.37
CA PRO A 97 6.53 -15.06 -2.95
C PRO A 97 5.23 -15.32 -2.20
N TYR A 98 5.27 -15.25 -0.85
CA TYR A 98 4.08 -15.42 -0.02
C TYR A 98 2.99 -14.40 -0.38
N VAL A 99 3.33 -13.11 -0.40
CA VAL A 99 2.37 -12.06 -0.75
C VAL A 99 1.97 -12.10 -2.22
N THR A 100 2.88 -12.47 -3.12
CA THR A 100 2.55 -12.66 -4.54
C THR A 100 1.49 -13.74 -4.71
N GLY A 101 1.64 -14.88 -4.02
CA GLY A 101 0.65 -15.95 -4.06
C GLY A 101 -0.72 -15.48 -3.56
N LEU A 102 -0.76 -14.75 -2.45
CA LEU A 102 -2.01 -14.19 -1.92
C LEU A 102 -2.66 -13.20 -2.89
N VAL A 103 -1.89 -12.27 -3.48
CA VAL A 103 -2.41 -11.30 -4.45
C VAL A 103 -2.96 -12.00 -5.69
N VAL A 104 -2.25 -13.01 -6.21
CA VAL A 104 -2.72 -13.78 -7.38
C VAL A 104 -4.03 -14.50 -7.08
N ILE A 105 -4.14 -15.15 -5.91
CA ILE A 105 -5.39 -15.80 -5.50
C ILE A 105 -6.52 -14.77 -5.37
N SER A 106 -6.26 -13.64 -4.72
CA SER A 106 -7.26 -12.58 -4.58
C SER A 106 -7.67 -11.96 -5.92
N ALA A 107 -6.73 -11.81 -6.86
CA ALA A 107 -7.01 -11.32 -8.21
C ALA A 107 -7.89 -12.27 -9.03
N ILE A 108 -7.67 -13.58 -8.88
CA ILE A 108 -8.51 -14.60 -9.52
C ILE A 108 -9.92 -14.57 -8.92
N VAL A 109 -10.04 -14.62 -7.60
CA VAL A 109 -11.34 -14.67 -6.92
C VAL A 109 -12.15 -13.41 -7.19
N SER A 110 -11.55 -12.22 -7.01
CA SER A 110 -12.26 -10.96 -7.21
C SER A 110 -12.64 -10.74 -8.68
N GLY A 111 -11.79 -11.07 -9.64
CA GLY A 111 -12.11 -10.87 -11.06
C GLY A 111 -13.16 -11.85 -11.61
N LEU A 112 -13.39 -12.99 -10.94
CA LEU A 112 -14.50 -13.93 -11.25
C LEU A 112 -15.83 -13.50 -10.61
N LEU A 113 -15.77 -12.85 -9.44
CA LEU A 113 -16.94 -12.34 -8.72
C LEU A 113 -17.35 -10.92 -9.14
N ALA A 114 -16.55 -10.28 -10.00
CA ALA A 114 -16.76 -8.92 -10.45
C ALA A 114 -18.08 -8.77 -11.22
N PRO A 115 -18.83 -7.67 -11.01
CA PRO A 115 -19.90 -7.28 -11.91
C PRO A 115 -19.29 -7.01 -13.29
N SER A 116 -19.50 -7.92 -14.24
CA SER A 116 -19.04 -7.74 -15.62
C SER A 116 -19.92 -8.54 -16.58
N ASP A 117 -20.05 -8.06 -17.81
CA ASP A 117 -20.77 -8.76 -18.87
C ASP A 117 -19.98 -9.96 -19.43
N GLY A 118 -18.73 -10.17 -18.99
CA GLY A 118 -17.82 -11.23 -19.43
C GLY A 118 -17.49 -12.27 -18.36
N PHE A 119 -16.67 -13.26 -18.72
CA PHE A 119 -16.24 -14.33 -17.79
C PHE A 119 -15.23 -13.85 -16.74
N TYR A 120 -14.37 -12.88 -17.07
CA TYR A 120 -13.37 -12.33 -16.16
C TYR A 120 -13.10 -10.85 -16.44
N ARG A 121 -12.95 -10.06 -15.38
CA ARG A 121 -12.70 -8.63 -15.48
C ARG A 121 -11.21 -8.28 -15.46
N TRP A 122 -10.64 -8.12 -16.65
CA TRP A 122 -9.21 -7.83 -16.83
C TRP A 122 -8.75 -6.46 -16.32
N GLN A 123 -9.66 -5.49 -16.25
CA GLN A 123 -9.36 -4.13 -15.78
C GLN A 123 -8.88 -4.13 -14.32
N ASP A 124 -9.41 -5.03 -13.49
CA ASP A 124 -9.10 -5.12 -12.06
C ASP A 124 -7.66 -5.60 -11.83
N LEU A 125 -7.05 -6.26 -12.81
CA LEU A 125 -5.67 -6.74 -12.74
C LEU A 125 -4.68 -5.58 -12.56
N THR A 126 -4.98 -4.40 -13.11
CA THR A 126 -4.15 -3.20 -12.94
C THR A 126 -4.06 -2.77 -11.48
N ILE A 127 -5.17 -2.86 -10.73
CA ILE A 127 -5.18 -2.57 -9.28
C ILE A 127 -4.40 -3.63 -8.53
N TRP A 128 -4.61 -4.91 -8.86
CA TRP A 128 -3.88 -5.99 -8.21
C TRP A 128 -2.37 -5.92 -8.43
N LEU A 129 -1.93 -5.49 -9.62
CA LEU A 129 -0.52 -5.17 -9.87
C LEU A 129 -0.03 -4.00 -9.01
N GLY A 130 -0.85 -2.94 -8.87
CA GLY A 130 -0.55 -1.84 -7.96
C GLY A 130 -0.42 -2.28 -6.51
N VAL A 131 -1.34 -3.12 -6.02
CA VAL A 131 -1.32 -3.71 -4.67
C VAL A 131 -0.09 -4.60 -4.49
N LEU A 132 0.27 -5.42 -5.49
CA LEU A 132 1.47 -6.25 -5.44
C LEU A 132 2.73 -5.41 -5.26
N VAL A 133 2.90 -4.39 -6.11
CA VAL A 133 4.06 -3.49 -6.07
C VAL A 133 4.10 -2.71 -4.75
N ALA A 134 2.96 -2.18 -4.30
CA ALA A 134 2.87 -1.49 -3.02
C ALA A 134 3.29 -2.41 -1.87
N SER A 135 2.78 -3.64 -1.84
CA SER A 135 3.07 -4.61 -0.79
C SER A 135 4.54 -4.99 -0.75
N TRP A 136 5.16 -5.27 -1.90
CA TRP A 136 6.59 -5.61 -1.96
C TRP A 136 7.47 -4.48 -1.42
N MET A 137 7.18 -3.24 -1.80
CA MET A 137 7.95 -2.08 -1.36
C MET A 137 7.76 -1.79 0.13
N VAL A 138 6.52 -1.88 0.62
CA VAL A 138 6.19 -1.66 2.03
C VAL A 138 6.83 -2.73 2.92
N LEU A 139 6.75 -4.01 2.51
CA LEU A 139 7.41 -5.11 3.22
C LEU A 139 8.93 -4.93 3.25
N LEU A 140 9.54 -4.49 2.15
CA LEU A 140 10.98 -4.25 2.10
C LEU A 140 11.37 -3.08 3.01
N ALA A 141 10.60 -1.99 3.02
CA ALA A 141 10.79 -0.84 3.89
C ALA A 141 10.68 -1.21 5.37
N TYR A 142 9.56 -1.80 5.79
CA TYR A 142 9.37 -2.21 7.18
C TYR A 142 10.34 -3.30 7.61
N GLY A 143 10.59 -4.29 6.75
CA GLY A 143 11.56 -5.36 7.02
C GLY A 143 12.95 -4.80 7.29
N SER A 144 13.39 -3.81 6.51
CA SER A 144 14.68 -3.16 6.70
C SER A 144 14.76 -2.36 8.01
N ILE A 145 13.73 -1.59 8.34
CA ILE A 145 13.70 -0.74 9.54
C ILE A 145 13.61 -1.59 10.81
N PHE A 146 12.72 -2.58 10.86
CA PHE A 146 12.60 -3.44 12.03
C PHE A 146 13.85 -4.30 12.24
N CYS A 147 14.51 -4.73 11.16
CA CYS A 147 15.81 -5.39 11.27
C CYS A 147 16.86 -4.48 11.92
N VAL A 148 16.93 -3.21 11.51
CA VAL A 148 17.84 -2.21 12.08
C VAL A 148 17.50 -1.91 13.55
N CYS A 149 16.22 -1.78 13.91
CA CYS A 149 15.80 -1.60 15.30
C CYS A 149 16.25 -2.76 16.19
N GLY A 150 16.17 -4.00 15.69
CA GLY A 150 16.70 -5.18 16.38
C GLY A 150 18.22 -5.13 16.61
N LEU A 151 18.97 -4.51 15.70
CA LEU A 151 20.43 -4.36 15.83
C LEU A 151 20.85 -3.27 16.81
N VAL A 152 20.14 -2.13 16.80
CA VAL A 152 20.48 -0.94 17.61
C VAL A 152 20.48 -1.27 19.10
N SER A 153 19.50 -2.05 19.59
CA SER A 153 19.42 -2.41 21.00
C SER A 153 19.07 -3.89 21.20
N PRO A 154 20.02 -4.72 21.66
CA PRO A 154 19.79 -6.13 21.94
C PRO A 154 18.66 -6.43 22.93
N LYS A 155 18.46 -5.57 23.92
CA LYS A 155 17.47 -5.75 24.99
C LYS A 155 16.19 -4.97 24.74
N TYR A 156 16.28 -3.82 24.05
CA TYR A 156 15.14 -2.91 23.85
C TYR A 156 14.66 -2.79 22.40
N GLY A 157 15.33 -3.43 21.44
CA GLY A 157 15.04 -3.30 20.01
C GLY A 157 13.61 -3.72 19.65
N VAL A 158 13.08 -4.75 20.31
CA VAL A 158 11.69 -5.19 20.15
C VAL A 158 10.70 -4.12 20.63
N PHE A 159 10.96 -3.46 21.76
CA PHE A 159 10.09 -2.38 22.25
C PHE A 159 10.10 -1.17 21.32
N ILE A 160 11.25 -0.83 20.73
CA ILE A 160 11.37 0.22 19.72
C ILE A 160 10.58 -0.16 18.46
N ALA A 161 10.71 -1.42 17.99
CA ALA A 161 9.97 -1.90 16.83
C ALA A 161 8.45 -1.90 17.07
N ILE A 162 7.99 -2.28 18.26
CA ILE A 162 6.56 -2.20 18.64
C ILE A 162 6.10 -0.74 18.66
N GLY A 163 6.88 0.18 19.25
CA GLY A 163 6.54 1.61 19.27
C GLY A 163 6.42 2.20 17.87
N LEU A 164 7.35 1.86 16.96
CA LEU A 164 7.26 2.22 15.55
C LEU A 164 6.09 1.54 14.85
N GLY A 165 5.78 0.29 15.17
CA GLY A 165 4.60 -0.40 14.65
C GLY A 165 3.29 0.29 15.04
N VAL A 166 3.17 0.77 16.28
CA VAL A 166 2.01 1.57 16.74
C VAL A 166 1.96 2.93 16.05
N TRP A 167 3.11 3.60 15.90
CA TRP A 167 3.19 4.86 15.15
C TRP A 167 2.69 4.69 13.71
N GLU A 168 3.19 3.67 13.00
CA GLU A 168 2.80 3.36 11.63
C GLU A 168 1.34 2.93 11.56
N PHE A 169 0.83 2.23 12.58
CA PHE A 169 -0.58 1.89 12.68
C PHE A 169 -1.47 3.14 12.69
N LEU A 170 -1.12 4.13 13.53
CA LEU A 170 -1.86 5.39 13.64
C LEU A 170 -1.76 6.23 12.35
N MET A 171 -0.57 6.30 11.75
CA MET A 171 -0.37 7.07 10.52
C MET A 171 -1.07 6.46 9.31
N ALA A 172 -1.18 5.13 9.22
CA ALA A 172 -1.94 4.49 8.16
C ALA A 172 -3.45 4.77 8.28
N MET A 173 -3.99 4.74 9.50
CA MET A 173 -5.39 5.13 9.75
C MET A 173 -5.62 6.58 9.38
N LEU A 174 -4.69 7.47 9.75
CA LEU A 174 -4.76 8.88 9.37
C LEU A 174 -4.68 9.06 7.85
N SER A 175 -3.84 8.28 7.15
CA SER A 175 -3.68 8.33 5.69
C SER A 175 -4.92 7.83 4.92
N LEU A 176 -5.76 7.01 5.53
CA LEU A 176 -7.04 6.61 4.94
C LEU A 176 -8.07 7.75 5.02
N VAL A 177 -8.09 8.48 6.14
CA VAL A 177 -9.06 9.56 6.38
C VAL A 177 -8.64 10.87 5.71
N ASP A 178 -7.38 11.28 5.90
CA ASP A 178 -6.80 12.48 5.32
C ASP A 178 -5.37 12.21 4.81
N PRO A 179 -5.22 11.90 3.51
CA PRO A 179 -3.90 11.67 2.91
C PRO A 179 -3.08 12.95 2.79
N THR A 180 -3.68 14.14 2.90
CA THR A 180 -2.98 15.41 2.68
C THR A 180 -2.30 15.95 3.93
N PHE A 181 -2.60 15.36 5.09
CA PHE A 181 -2.06 15.80 6.36
C PHE A 181 -0.52 15.71 6.39
N PRO A 182 0.24 16.78 6.68
CA PRO A 182 1.70 16.80 6.52
C PRO A 182 2.47 15.69 7.25
N LEU A 183 1.94 15.16 8.34
CA LEU A 183 2.58 14.11 9.12
C LEU A 183 2.52 12.73 8.47
N THR A 184 1.51 12.48 7.60
CA THR A 184 1.36 11.18 6.93
C THR A 184 2.49 10.92 5.95
N TYR A 185 3.08 11.95 5.34
CA TYR A 185 4.24 11.81 4.45
C TYR A 185 5.49 11.22 5.13
N LEU A 186 5.58 11.26 6.46
CA LEU A 186 6.66 10.60 7.21
C LEU A 186 6.43 9.09 7.40
N SER A 187 5.22 8.60 7.13
CA SER A 187 4.87 7.19 7.29
C SER A 187 5.10 6.40 6.02
N ILE A 188 5.58 5.17 6.18
CA ILE A 188 5.79 4.22 5.09
C ILE A 188 4.45 3.73 4.54
N SER A 189 3.46 3.57 5.44
CA SER A 189 2.11 3.13 5.08
C SER A 189 1.43 4.11 4.12
N HIS A 190 1.66 5.41 4.30
CA HIS A 190 1.12 6.46 3.45
C HIS A 190 1.55 6.28 2.00
N TRP A 191 2.87 6.11 1.77
CA TRP A 191 3.41 5.90 0.42
C TRP A 191 2.94 4.58 -0.21
N GLY A 192 2.72 3.54 0.59
CA GLY A 192 2.10 2.30 0.12
C GLY A 192 0.66 2.48 -0.33
N ILE A 193 -0.14 3.21 0.45
CA ILE A 193 -1.55 3.54 0.13
C ILE A 193 -1.60 4.43 -1.13
N GLU A 194 -0.66 5.35 -1.27
CA GLU A 194 -0.55 6.26 -2.42
C GLU A 194 -0.31 5.50 -3.73
N ILE A 195 0.53 4.44 -3.73
CA ILE A 195 0.71 3.58 -4.91
C ILE A 195 -0.62 2.93 -5.34
N ILE A 196 -1.43 2.48 -4.38
CA ILE A 196 -2.73 1.87 -4.64
C ILE A 196 -3.72 2.90 -5.19
N ASN A 197 -3.73 4.13 -4.65
CA ASN A 197 -4.53 5.24 -5.19
C ASN A 197 -4.19 5.55 -6.65
N CYS A 198 -2.90 5.58 -6.97
CA CYS A 198 -2.42 5.80 -8.34
C CYS A 198 -2.87 4.66 -9.26
N ALA A 199 -2.70 3.40 -8.83
CA ALA A 199 -3.14 2.24 -9.59
C ALA A 199 -4.66 2.22 -9.81
N ALA A 200 -5.45 2.67 -8.83
CA ALA A 200 -6.90 2.78 -8.92
C ALA A 200 -7.33 3.78 -10.00
N LEU A 201 -6.69 4.95 -10.09
CA LEU A 201 -6.99 5.94 -11.13
C LEU A 201 -6.54 5.49 -12.52
N LEU A 202 -5.44 4.72 -12.60
CA LEU A 202 -4.99 4.14 -13.87
C LEU A 202 -5.93 3.03 -14.35
N ALA A 203 -6.51 2.25 -13.43
CA ALA A 203 -7.48 1.23 -13.75
C ALA A 203 -8.86 1.82 -14.06
N TYR A 204 -9.32 2.76 -13.24
CA TYR A 204 -10.65 3.38 -13.30
C TYR A 204 -10.51 4.90 -13.48
N PRO A 205 -10.39 5.40 -14.71
CA PRO A 205 -10.33 6.85 -14.96
C PRO A 205 -11.65 7.56 -14.62
N ASP A 206 -12.75 6.83 -14.61
CA ASP A 206 -14.12 7.26 -14.28
C ASP A 206 -14.40 7.30 -12.76
N LEU A 207 -13.45 6.90 -11.91
CA LEU A 207 -13.65 6.80 -10.46
C LEU A 207 -14.08 8.12 -9.82
N ILE A 208 -13.51 9.24 -10.26
CA ILE A 208 -13.85 10.58 -9.76
C ILE A 208 -15.30 10.93 -10.13
N TRP A 209 -15.69 10.64 -11.36
CA TRP A 209 -17.06 10.87 -11.83
C TRP A 209 -18.06 10.02 -11.05
N MET A 210 -17.73 8.75 -10.80
CA MET A 210 -18.57 7.84 -10.04
C MET A 210 -18.81 8.34 -8.60
N ILE A 211 -17.79 8.89 -7.96
CA ILE A 211 -17.92 9.48 -6.62
C ILE A 211 -18.87 10.69 -6.64
N GLN A 212 -18.74 11.58 -7.63
CA GLN A 212 -19.59 12.77 -7.77
C GLN A 212 -21.06 12.41 -8.03
N VAL A 213 -21.30 11.42 -8.90
CA VAL A 213 -22.65 10.90 -9.15
C VAL A 213 -23.23 10.28 -7.89
N SER A 214 -22.46 9.47 -7.17
CA SER A 214 -22.91 8.85 -5.94
C SER A 214 -23.30 9.88 -4.87
N GLU A 215 -22.54 10.98 -4.77
CA GLU A 215 -22.81 12.09 -3.84
C GLU A 215 -24.07 12.86 -4.24
N PHE A 216 -24.30 13.07 -5.54
CA PHE A 216 -25.46 13.79 -6.05
C PHE A 216 -26.78 13.02 -5.87
N TYR A 217 -26.78 11.71 -6.17
CA TYR A 217 -27.99 10.89 -6.13
C TYR A 217 -28.24 10.22 -4.78
N GLY A 218 -27.26 10.17 -3.87
CA GLY A 218 -27.44 9.69 -2.50
C GLY A 218 -27.66 8.18 -2.37
N PHE A 219 -27.07 7.38 -3.25
CA PHE A 219 -27.26 5.91 -3.31
C PHE A 219 -26.60 5.13 -2.14
N GLY A 220 -25.98 5.78 -1.16
CA GLY A 220 -25.26 5.14 -0.03
C GLY A 220 -23.94 4.45 -0.41
N ALA A 221 -23.64 4.33 -1.70
CA ALA A 221 -22.39 3.81 -2.25
C ALA A 221 -21.22 4.80 -2.12
N ASP A 222 -21.54 6.07 -1.89
CA ASP A 222 -20.62 7.19 -1.67
C ASP A 222 -19.78 6.93 -0.43
N ILE A 223 -20.39 6.42 0.64
CA ILE A 223 -19.70 6.11 1.90
C ILE A 223 -18.58 5.10 1.67
N ALA A 224 -18.85 4.02 0.93
CA ALA A 224 -17.85 2.96 0.70
C ALA A 224 -16.71 3.45 -0.20
N LEU A 225 -17.02 4.22 -1.25
CA LEU A 225 -16.00 4.73 -2.17
C LEU A 225 -15.17 5.87 -1.55
N GLN A 226 -15.80 6.82 -0.86
CA GLN A 226 -15.12 7.97 -0.25
C GLN A 226 -14.22 7.57 0.93
N VAL A 227 -14.57 6.51 1.67
CA VAL A 227 -13.75 6.04 2.79
C VAL A 227 -12.44 5.40 2.31
N PHE A 228 -12.47 4.69 1.18
CA PHE A 228 -11.30 3.93 0.71
C PHE A 228 -10.56 4.59 -0.43
N TRP A 229 -11.14 5.55 -1.15
CA TRP A 229 -10.46 6.28 -2.20
C TRP A 229 -9.92 7.62 -1.72
N SER A 230 -8.71 7.95 -2.15
CA SER A 230 -8.14 9.28 -1.98
C SER A 230 -7.43 9.73 -3.26
N PRO A 231 -7.49 11.02 -3.62
CA PRO A 231 -6.73 11.53 -4.75
C PRO A 231 -5.22 11.45 -4.44
N PRO A 232 -4.37 11.13 -5.44
CA PRO A 232 -2.93 11.14 -5.27
C PRO A 232 -2.43 12.51 -4.79
N SER A 233 -1.64 12.51 -3.72
CA SER A 233 -1.16 13.70 -3.01
C SER A 233 0.21 14.18 -3.50
N ALA A 234 1.06 13.27 -4.02
CA ALA A 234 2.47 13.57 -4.29
C ALA A 234 2.71 14.50 -5.50
N VAL A 235 2.06 14.25 -6.64
CA VAL A 235 2.14 15.09 -7.85
C VAL A 235 0.74 15.41 -8.34
N LYS A 236 0.35 16.68 -8.22
CA LYS A 236 -0.99 17.15 -8.63
C LYS A 236 -1.23 16.87 -10.11
N GLY A 237 -2.32 16.15 -10.40
CA GLY A 237 -2.81 15.92 -11.77
C GLY A 237 -2.10 14.83 -12.56
N SER A 238 -1.10 14.13 -12.00
CA SER A 238 -0.43 13.00 -12.66
C SER A 238 -0.34 11.76 -11.77
N PRO A 239 -1.22 10.77 -11.96
CA PRO A 239 -1.17 9.51 -11.21
C PRO A 239 0.17 8.76 -11.39
N LEU A 240 0.76 8.82 -12.58
CA LEU A 240 2.07 8.22 -12.85
C LEU A 240 3.20 8.95 -12.12
N GLY A 241 3.13 10.29 -12.06
CA GLY A 241 4.11 11.09 -11.31
C GLY A 241 4.10 10.74 -9.83
N SER A 242 2.92 10.69 -9.21
CA SER A 242 2.79 10.28 -7.81
C SER A 242 3.30 8.87 -7.56
N LEU A 243 3.00 7.92 -8.45
CA LEU A 243 3.47 6.54 -8.33
C LEU A 243 5.00 6.44 -8.31
N VAL A 244 5.68 7.15 -9.21
CA VAL A 244 7.15 7.17 -9.26
C VAL A 244 7.75 7.78 -8.00
N VAL A 245 7.17 8.87 -7.50
CA VAL A 245 7.61 9.50 -6.25
C VAL A 245 7.46 8.53 -5.07
N SER A 246 6.32 7.85 -4.96
CA SER A 246 6.09 6.87 -3.88
C SER A 246 7.08 5.70 -3.92
N LEU A 247 7.38 5.16 -5.10
CA LEU A 247 8.41 4.13 -5.26
C LEU A 247 9.80 4.63 -4.86
N PHE A 248 10.14 5.86 -5.27
CA PHE A 248 11.41 6.48 -4.94
C PHE A 248 11.55 6.68 -3.43
N VAL A 249 10.51 7.19 -2.76
CA VAL A 249 10.52 7.43 -1.31
C VAL A 249 10.61 6.12 -0.52
N LEU A 250 9.87 5.08 -0.89
CA LEU A 250 9.99 3.76 -0.26
C LEU A 250 11.39 3.17 -0.44
N THR A 251 11.97 3.34 -1.62
CA THR A 251 13.36 2.92 -1.86
C THR A 251 14.33 3.71 -0.99
N LEU A 252 14.14 5.03 -0.83
CA LEU A 252 14.96 5.84 0.07
C LEU A 252 14.88 5.34 1.51
N TYR A 253 13.68 5.05 2.05
CA TYR A 253 13.55 4.50 3.41
C TYR A 253 14.41 3.24 3.61
N THR A 254 14.43 2.37 2.62
CA THR A 254 15.16 1.09 2.69
C THR A 254 16.67 1.31 2.65
N VAL A 255 17.14 2.19 1.76
CA VAL A 255 18.55 2.57 1.63
C VAL A 255 19.04 3.27 2.91
N PHE A 256 18.26 4.22 3.45
CA PHE A 256 18.57 4.90 4.70
C PHE A 256 18.65 3.92 5.88
N ALA A 257 17.70 2.98 5.99
CA ALA A 257 17.73 1.96 7.02
C ALA A 257 19.01 1.10 6.93
N LEU A 258 19.38 0.67 5.72
CA LEU A 258 20.61 -0.10 5.50
C LEU A 258 21.87 0.70 5.88
N PHE A 259 21.96 1.98 5.53
CA PHE A 259 23.08 2.84 5.93
C PHE A 259 23.19 2.97 7.46
N ILE A 260 22.07 3.16 8.16
CA ILE A 260 22.05 3.21 9.63
C ILE A 260 22.52 1.88 10.21
N GLY A 261 22.02 0.75 9.69
CA GLY A 261 22.43 -0.59 10.09
C GLY A 261 23.94 -0.78 9.96
N GLN A 262 24.53 -0.41 8.82
CA GLN A 262 25.97 -0.48 8.60
C GLN A 262 26.77 0.42 9.56
N ALA A 263 26.33 1.66 9.79
CA ALA A 263 27.01 2.60 10.68
C ALA A 263 27.05 2.11 12.14
N MET A 264 25.98 1.45 12.61
CA MET A 264 25.90 0.92 13.97
C MET A 264 26.87 -0.25 14.20
N PHE A 265 27.09 -1.10 13.20
CA PHE A 265 28.08 -2.18 13.29
C PHE A 265 29.52 -1.67 13.41
N LYS A 266 29.84 -0.52 12.81
CA LYS A 266 31.18 0.09 12.87
C LYS A 266 31.54 0.62 14.27
N ARG A 267 30.54 1.05 15.06
CA ARG A 267 30.77 1.61 16.40
C ARG A 267 31.05 0.58 17.50
N ARG A 268 30.68 -0.69 17.29
CA ARG A 268 30.98 -1.78 18.23
C ARG A 268 32.43 -2.31 18.15
N GLU A 269 33.32 -1.60 17.45
CA GLU A 269 34.75 -1.94 17.33
C GLU A 269 35.62 -1.33 18.45
N LEU A 270 35.05 -0.54 19.37
CA LEU A 270 35.83 0.23 20.35
C LEU A 270 35.78 -0.27 21.80
N ASP A 271 35.13 -1.40 22.09
CA ASP A 271 35.13 -2.04 23.42
C ASP A 271 35.47 -3.54 23.33
#